data_AF-A0AAW6SH38-F1
#
_entry.id   AF-A0AAW6SH38-F1
#
_cell.length_a   1.000
_cell.length_b   1.000
_cell.length_c   1.000
_cell.angle_alpha   90.00
_cell.angle_beta   90.00
_cell.angle_gamma   90.00
#
_symmetry.space_group_name_H-M   'P 1'
#
loop_
_entity.id
_entity.type
_entity.pdbx_description
1 polymer ?
#
loop_
_entity_poly.entity_id
_entity_poly.type
_entity_poly.pdbx_seq_one_letter_code
_entity_poly.pdbx_strand_id
1 'polypeptide(L)'
;MIRWLNERLEEYLSVVLLALIVALVSANVLARYVFNASLSWGEELVGWLFIWFIWIAVSYVFRQDKHIEIAFLKEQLPEAIQRYLTLVVRLIVVAFLITISLYCIQLMLNPMVRYQVSVVLQIPMPLYYASAPAGALLSAFRILQHCWLAWRFPRTSLEGGAL
;
A
#
# COMPACT_ATOMS: atom_id res chain seq x y z
N MET A 1 -17.96 -15.95 1.39
CA MET A 1 -17.99 -14.80 2.31
C MET A 1 -16.60 -14.31 2.72
N ILE A 2 -15.70 -15.18 3.21
CA ILE A 2 -14.35 -14.80 3.70
C ILE A 2 -13.43 -14.20 2.61
N ARG A 3 -13.49 -14.69 1.37
CA ARG A 3 -12.71 -14.14 0.24
C ARG A 3 -13.12 -12.71 -0.12
N TRP A 4 -14.42 -12.45 -0.17
CA TRP A 4 -14.99 -11.14 -0.48
C TRP A 4 -14.59 -10.07 0.55
N LEU A 5 -14.59 -10.41 1.84
CA LEU A 5 -14.16 -9.49 2.89
C LEU A 5 -12.68 -9.16 2.71
N ASN A 6 -11.83 -10.16 2.48
CA ASN A 6 -10.41 -9.95 2.26
C ASN A 6 -10.11 -9.17 0.97
N GLU A 7 -11.00 -9.23 -0.03
CA GLU A 7 -10.88 -8.50 -1.29
C GLU A 7 -11.30 -7.03 -1.16
N ARG A 8 -12.33 -6.69 -0.40
CA ARG A 8 -12.81 -5.29 -0.31
C ARG A 8 -12.27 -4.52 0.89
N LEU A 9 -11.64 -5.20 1.85
CA LEU A 9 -11.12 -4.56 3.06
C LEU A 9 -10.10 -3.46 2.77
N GLU A 10 -9.11 -3.73 1.91
CA GLU A 10 -8.05 -2.75 1.56
C GLU A 10 -8.64 -1.50 0.88
N GLU A 11 -9.62 -1.69 0.01
CA GLU A 11 -10.33 -0.60 -0.66
C GLU A 11 -11.13 0.24 0.33
N TYR A 12 -11.93 -0.42 1.17
CA TYR A 12 -12.75 0.24 2.17
C TYR A 12 -11.90 1.00 3.19
N LEU A 13 -10.82 0.38 3.69
CA LEU A 13 -9.87 1.04 4.60
C LEU A 13 -9.20 2.24 3.95
N SER A 14 -8.79 2.14 2.69
CA SER A 14 -8.19 3.26 1.96
C SER A 14 -9.18 4.42 1.82
N VAL A 15 -10.43 4.15 1.46
CA VAL A 15 -11.49 5.17 1.34
C VAL A 15 -11.78 5.83 2.68
N VAL A 16 -11.91 5.04 3.76
CA VAL A 16 -12.16 5.57 5.11
C VAL A 16 -11.01 6.45 5.59
N LEU A 17 -9.76 6.00 5.43
CA LEU A 17 -8.59 6.78 5.81
C LEU A 17 -8.48 8.07 5.00
N LEU A 18 -8.70 8.02 3.68
CA LEU A 18 -8.69 9.21 2.84
C LEU A 18 -9.78 10.20 3.24
N ALA A 19 -11.00 9.72 3.50
CA ALA A 19 -12.10 10.56 3.96
C ALA A 19 -11.77 11.24 5.31
N LEU A 20 -11.15 10.51 6.24
CA LEU A 20 -10.71 11.04 7.53
C LEU A 20 -9.63 12.11 7.37
N ILE A 21 -8.65 11.89 6.49
CA ILE A 21 -7.61 12.87 6.17
C ILE A 21 -8.24 14.16 5.60
N VAL A 22 -9.14 14.03 4.63
CA VAL A 22 -9.84 15.19 4.03
C VAL A 22 -10.66 15.94 5.07
N ALA A 23 -11.38 15.24 5.93
CA ALA A 23 -12.16 15.84 7.01
C ALA A 23 -11.26 16.60 8.00
N LEU A 24 -10.15 16.02 8.43
CA LEU A 24 -9.19 16.65 9.35
C LEU A 24 -8.52 17.87 8.73
N VAL A 25 -8.05 17.78 7.48
CA VAL A 25 -7.46 18.91 6.77
C VAL A 25 -8.48 20.05 6.64
N SER A 26 -9.73 19.72 6.29
CA SER A 26 -10.82 20.71 6.21
C SER A 26 -11.10 21.35 7.57
N ALA A 27 -11.12 20.57 8.65
CA ALA A 27 -11.28 21.07 10.01
C ALA A 27 -10.12 22.00 10.42
N ASN A 28 -8.87 21.66 10.05
CA ASN A 28 -7.70 22.51 10.32
C ASN A 28 -7.78 23.85 9.57
N VAL A 29 -8.23 23.83 8.31
CA VAL A 29 -8.45 25.03 7.51
C VAL A 29 -9.54 25.90 8.18
N LEU A 30 -10.68 25.31 8.56
CA LEU A 30 -11.74 26.03 9.26
C LEU A 30 -11.28 26.61 10.61
N ALA A 31 -10.53 25.85 11.40
CA ALA A 31 -9.93 26.32 12.66
C ALA A 31 -9.07 27.57 12.45
N ARG A 32 -8.25 27.56 11.41
CA ARG A 32 -7.33 28.67 11.11
C ARG A 32 -8.06 29.92 10.67
N TYR A 33 -9.06 29.79 9.78
CA TYR A 33 -9.71 30.95 9.19
C TYR A 33 -10.92 31.47 9.99
N VAL A 34 -11.63 30.60 10.72
CA VAL A 34 -12.82 30.98 11.49
C VAL A 34 -12.48 31.26 12.95
N PHE A 35 -11.64 30.43 13.56
CA PHE A 35 -11.32 30.50 14.98
C PHE A 35 -9.96 31.16 15.27
N ASN A 36 -9.22 31.55 14.22
CA ASN A 36 -7.85 32.08 14.30
C ASN A 36 -6.92 31.21 15.17
N ALA A 37 -7.15 29.89 15.17
CA ALA A 37 -6.44 28.91 15.98
C ALA A 37 -5.82 27.84 15.08
N SER A 38 -4.58 27.45 15.38
CA SER A 38 -3.89 26.35 14.67
C SER A 38 -3.94 25.06 15.49
N LEU A 39 -4.55 24.01 14.92
CA LEU A 39 -4.61 22.67 15.52
C LEU A 39 -3.33 21.89 15.16
N SER A 40 -2.24 22.14 15.89
CA SER A 40 -0.95 21.47 15.66
C SER A 40 -1.03 19.94 15.76
N TRP A 41 -1.89 19.42 16.65
CA TRP A 41 -2.14 17.99 16.78
C TRP A 41 -2.82 17.41 15.53
N GLY A 42 -3.66 18.20 14.85
CA GLY A 42 -4.37 17.79 13.66
C GLY A 42 -3.44 17.68 12.46
N GLU A 43 -2.46 18.58 12.34
CA GLU A 43 -1.42 18.50 11.31
C GLU A 43 -0.56 17.25 11.48
N GLU A 44 -0.14 16.94 12.72
CA GLU A 44 0.59 15.71 13.00
C GLU A 44 -0.28 14.48 12.69
N LEU A 45 -1.52 14.40 13.21
CA LEU A 45 -2.41 13.27 12.99
C LEU A 45 -2.70 13.00 11.50
N VAL A 46 -2.83 14.05 10.68
CA VAL A 46 -2.96 13.90 9.23
C VAL A 46 -1.76 13.19 8.63
N GLY A 47 -0.54 13.55 9.02
CA GLY A 47 0.68 12.87 8.57
C GLY A 47 0.70 11.39 8.95
N TRP A 48 0.28 11.07 10.18
CA TRP A 48 0.13 9.69 10.65
C TRP A 48 -0.89 8.90 9.81
N LEU A 49 -2.09 9.43 9.61
CA LEU A 49 -3.11 8.75 8.82
C LEU A 49 -2.69 8.60 7.35
N PHE A 50 -2.00 9.60 6.81
CA PHE A 50 -1.56 9.63 5.41
C PHE A 50 -0.55 8.53 5.11
N ILE A 51 0.43 8.28 5.98
CA ILE A 51 1.41 7.21 5.73
C ILE A 51 0.78 5.81 5.79
N TRP A 52 -0.15 5.60 6.73
CA TRP A 52 -0.94 4.36 6.80
C TRP A 52 -1.82 4.20 5.56
N PHE A 53 -2.46 5.27 5.10
CA PHE A 53 -3.23 5.29 3.85
C PHE A 53 -2.38 4.90 2.65
N ILE A 54 -1.20 5.49 2.47
CA ILE A 54 -0.30 5.17 1.33
C ILE A 54 0.01 3.68 1.30
N TRP A 55 0.41 3.10 2.44
CA TRP A 55 0.83 1.70 2.49
C TRP A 55 -0.32 0.72 2.24
N ILE A 56 -1.54 1.04 2.67
CA ILE A 56 -2.73 0.25 2.35
C ILE A 56 -3.12 0.43 0.88
N ALA A 57 -3.06 1.65 0.35
CA ALA A 57 -3.36 1.96 -1.04
C ALA A 57 -2.38 1.26 -2.00
N VAL A 58 -1.10 1.17 -1.64
CA VAL A 58 -0.07 0.44 -2.40
C VAL A 58 -0.45 -1.03 -2.55
N SER A 59 -0.83 -1.72 -1.47
CA SER A 59 -1.32 -3.11 -1.53
C SER A 59 -2.52 -3.26 -2.47
N TYR A 60 -3.46 -2.32 -2.39
CA TYR A 60 -4.64 -2.31 -3.26
C TYR A 60 -4.28 -2.15 -4.75
N VAL A 61 -3.30 -1.30 -5.09
CA VAL A 61 -2.83 -1.09 -6.47
C VAL A 61 -2.11 -2.33 -7.01
N PHE A 62 -1.24 -2.95 -6.20
CA PHE A 62 -0.56 -4.20 -6.56
C PHE A 62 -1.54 -5.31 -6.94
N ARG A 63 -2.68 -5.39 -6.25
CA ARG A 63 -3.72 -6.36 -6.56
C ARG A 63 -4.39 -6.14 -7.92
N GLN A 64 -4.52 -4.89 -8.36
CA GLN A 64 -5.14 -4.60 -9.65
C GLN A 64 -4.22 -4.88 -10.84
N ASP A 65 -2.99 -5.38 -10.60
CA ASP A 65 -1.92 -5.46 -11.60
C ASP A 65 -1.69 -4.12 -12.34
N LYS A 66 -2.10 -3.00 -11.71
CA LYS A 66 -1.91 -1.64 -12.20
C LYS A 66 -0.54 -1.09 -11.82
N HIS A 67 0.41 -1.96 -11.49
CA HIS A 67 1.80 -1.55 -11.44
C HIS A 67 2.14 -1.00 -12.83
N ILE A 68 2.86 0.13 -12.87
CA ILE A 68 3.20 0.81 -14.12
C ILE A 68 4.08 -0.12 -14.93
N GLU A 69 3.46 -0.96 -15.76
CA GLU A 69 4.11 -1.71 -16.81
C GLU A 69 4.18 -0.80 -18.03
N ILE A 70 5.33 -0.77 -18.69
CA ILE A 70 5.45 -0.09 -19.99
C ILE A 70 4.68 -0.96 -21.00
N ALA A 71 3.36 -0.79 -21.05
CA ALA A 71 2.45 -1.58 -21.88
C ALA A 71 2.93 -1.63 -23.34
N PHE A 72 3.42 -0.49 -23.84
CA PHE A 72 3.99 -0.36 -25.18
C PHE A 72 5.14 -1.33 -25.47
N LEU A 73 6.06 -1.55 -24.52
CA LEU A 73 7.18 -2.47 -24.71
C LEU A 73 6.73 -3.93 -24.60
N LYS A 74 5.70 -4.19 -23.77
CA LYS A 74 5.14 -5.53 -23.57
C LYS A 74 4.40 -6.00 -24.82
N GLU A 75 3.60 -5.13 -25.44
CA GLU A 75 2.79 -5.44 -26.64
C GLU A 75 3.62 -5.81 -27.87
N GLN A 76 4.89 -5.38 -27.96
CA GLN A 76 5.77 -5.74 -29.07
C GLN A 76 6.51 -7.08 -28.88
N LEU A 77 6.38 -7.73 -27.72
CA LEU A 77 7.10 -8.96 -27.40
C LEU A 77 6.22 -10.21 -27.60
N PRO A 78 6.79 -11.36 -27.99
CA PRO A 78 6.09 -12.65 -27.99
C PRO A 78 5.52 -13.00 -26.61
N GLU A 79 4.36 -13.66 -26.57
CA GLU A 79 3.66 -13.99 -25.31
C GLU A 79 4.54 -14.73 -24.28
N ALA A 80 5.40 -15.64 -24.75
CA ALA A 80 6.29 -16.40 -23.87
C ALA A 80 7.28 -15.48 -23.12
N ILE A 81 7.81 -14.47 -23.81
CA ILE A 81 8.74 -13.49 -23.23
C ILE A 81 8.00 -12.55 -22.29
N GLN A 82 6.78 -12.11 -22.64
CA GLN A 82 5.96 -11.29 -21.77
C GLN A 82 5.67 -11.97 -20.42
N ARG A 83 5.32 -13.27 -20.44
CA ARG A 83 5.06 -14.06 -19.23
C ARG A 83 6.31 -14.17 -18.35
N TYR A 84 7.46 -14.46 -18.95
CA TYR A 84 8.74 -14.54 -18.23
C TYR A 84 9.14 -13.19 -17.62
N LEU A 85 9.08 -12.10 -18.39
CA LEU A 85 9.40 -10.76 -17.89
C LEU A 85 8.46 -10.34 -16.75
N THR A 86 7.16 -10.62 -16.87
CA THR A 86 6.19 -10.33 -15.80
C THR A 86 6.55 -11.07 -14.52
N LEU A 87 6.95 -12.34 -14.62
CA LEU A 87 7.38 -13.13 -13.46
C LEU A 87 8.65 -12.55 -12.81
N VAL A 88 9.65 -12.19 -13.62
CA VAL A 88 10.91 -11.60 -13.13
C VAL A 88 10.65 -10.27 -12.42
N VAL A 89 9.87 -9.38 -13.03
CA VAL A 89 9.49 -8.10 -12.42
C VAL A 89 8.78 -8.31 -11.09
N ARG A 90 7.80 -9.22 -11.03
CA ARG A 90 7.09 -9.54 -9.78
C ARG A 90 8.03 -10.05 -8.69
N LEU A 91 9.00 -10.91 -9.03
CA LEU A 91 10.00 -11.39 -8.07
C LEU A 91 10.89 -10.27 -7.56
N ILE A 92 11.35 -9.37 -8.44
CA ILE A 92 12.16 -8.19 -8.07
C ILE A 92 11.36 -7.30 -7.11
N VAL A 93 10.08 -7.05 -7.40
CA VAL A 93 9.26 -6.20 -6.55
C VAL A 93 9.00 -6.86 -5.18
N VAL A 94 8.73 -8.17 -5.14
CA VAL A 94 8.60 -8.89 -3.86
C VAL A 94 9.90 -8.81 -3.06
N ALA A 95 11.06 -9.01 -3.69
CA ALA A 95 12.35 -8.87 -3.02
C ALA A 95 12.54 -7.45 -2.45
N PHE A 96 12.24 -6.42 -3.24
CA PHE A 96 12.31 -5.02 -2.82
C PHE A 96 11.39 -4.72 -1.62
N LEU A 97 10.14 -5.19 -1.64
CA LEU A 97 9.18 -5.01 -0.55
C LEU A 97 9.65 -5.70 0.75
N ILE A 98 10.22 -6.89 0.64
CA ILE A 98 10.80 -7.61 1.79
C ILE A 98 12.01 -6.83 2.33
N THR A 99 12.92 -6.39 1.46
CA THR A 99 14.11 -5.61 1.86
C THR A 99 13.71 -4.33 2.60
N ILE A 100 12.76 -3.55 2.08
CA ILE A 100 12.24 -2.36 2.79
C ILE A 100 11.68 -2.72 4.16
N SER A 101 10.88 -3.79 4.22
CA SER A 101 10.27 -4.24 5.47
C SER A 101 11.33 -4.56 6.54
N LEU A 102 12.39 -5.26 6.16
CA LEU A 102 13.49 -5.62 7.06
C LEU A 102 14.25 -4.39 7.55
N TYR A 103 14.61 -3.46 6.65
CA TYR A 103 15.29 -2.22 7.04
C TYR A 103 14.40 -1.35 7.94
N CYS A 104 13.09 -1.30 7.68
CA CYS A 104 12.17 -0.53 8.51
C CYS A 104 12.00 -1.15 9.90
N ILE A 105 11.94 -2.49 10.00
CA ILE A 105 11.93 -3.19 11.30
C ILE A 105 13.25 -2.91 12.04
N GLN A 106 14.39 -2.96 11.37
CA GLN A 106 15.69 -2.63 11.97
C GLN A 106 15.73 -1.19 12.48
N LEU A 107 15.17 -0.24 11.71
CA LEU A 107 15.04 1.16 12.12
C LEU A 107 14.16 1.30 13.38
N MET A 108 13.03 0.60 13.45
CA MET A 108 12.13 0.61 14.61
C MET A 108 12.78 0.06 15.87
N LEU A 109 13.68 -0.92 15.73
CA LEU A 109 14.41 -1.52 16.84
C LEU A 109 15.63 -0.70 17.28
N ASN A 110 16.06 0.28 16.47
CA ASN A 110 17.17 1.14 16.81
C ASN A 110 16.83 1.95 18.07
N PRO A 111 17.69 1.97 19.11
CA PRO A 111 17.42 2.67 20.36
C PRO A 111 17.04 4.14 20.20
N MET A 112 17.59 4.82 19.19
CA MET A 112 17.29 6.24 18.91
C MET A 112 15.84 6.46 18.50
N VAL A 113 15.25 5.50 17.78
CA VAL A 113 13.87 5.59 17.26
C VAL A 113 12.88 4.91 18.22
N ARG A 114 13.30 3.81 18.85
CA ARG A 114 12.44 2.98 19.70
C ARG A 114 11.83 3.76 20.87
N TYR A 115 12.58 4.67 21.46
CA TYR A 115 12.14 5.51 22.58
C TYR A 115 11.70 6.91 22.14
N GLN A 116 11.70 7.19 20.83
CA GLN A 116 11.27 8.47 20.30
C GLN A 116 9.74 8.56 20.30
N VAL A 117 9.23 9.69 20.79
CA VAL A 117 7.82 10.04 20.72
C VAL A 117 7.62 11.24 19.80
N SER A 118 6.42 11.31 19.23
CA SER A 118 5.96 12.40 18.39
C SER A 118 5.84 13.69 19.20
N VAL A 119 6.04 14.86 18.59
CA VAL A 119 6.22 16.12 19.33
C VAL A 119 4.90 16.59 19.96
N VAL A 120 3.79 16.47 19.23
CA VAL A 120 2.51 17.02 19.67
C VAL A 120 1.64 15.93 20.31
N LEU A 121 1.47 14.80 19.63
CA LEU A 121 0.61 13.70 20.07
C LEU A 121 1.28 12.78 21.11
N GLN A 122 2.60 12.86 21.27
CA GLN A 122 3.37 12.01 22.19
C GLN A 122 3.19 10.51 21.91
N ILE A 123 2.94 10.15 20.65
CA ILE A 123 2.76 8.76 20.21
C ILE A 123 4.14 8.17 19.88
N PRO A 124 4.43 6.90 20.23
CA PRO A 124 5.71 6.26 19.90
C PRO A 124 5.94 6.20 18.39
N MET A 125 7.04 6.79 17.91
CA MET A 125 7.43 6.81 16.50
C MET A 125 7.54 5.43 15.83
N PRO A 126 7.87 4.33 16.54
CA PRO A 126 7.83 2.99 15.93
C PRO A 126 6.47 2.65 15.31
N LEU A 127 5.35 3.16 15.84
CA LEU A 127 4.03 2.93 15.26
C LEU A 127 3.84 3.66 13.92
N TYR A 128 4.47 4.83 13.74
CA TYR A 128 4.49 5.55 12.47
C TYR A 128 5.23 4.72 11.42
N TYR A 129 6.43 4.23 11.76
CA TYR A 129 7.25 3.42 10.87
C TYR A 129 6.68 2.03 10.61
N ALA A 130 5.89 1.47 11.54
CA ALA A 130 5.24 0.17 11.38
C ALA A 130 4.27 0.10 10.18
N SER A 131 3.76 1.25 9.71
CA SER A 131 2.95 1.33 8.50
C SER A 131 3.64 0.72 7.28
N ALA A 132 4.96 0.90 7.16
CA ALA A 132 5.75 0.43 6.04
C ALA A 132 5.88 -1.10 5.95
N PRO A 133 6.40 -1.82 6.96
CA PRO A 133 6.42 -3.27 6.93
C PRO A 133 5.00 -3.86 6.87
N ALA A 134 4.00 -3.22 7.49
CA ALA A 134 2.61 -3.69 7.41
C ALA A 134 2.10 -3.69 5.96
N GLY A 135 2.21 -2.57 5.23
CA GLY A 135 1.74 -2.50 3.84
C GLY A 135 2.62 -3.26 2.86
N ALA A 136 3.95 -3.25 3.06
CA ALA A 136 4.88 -3.94 2.18
C ALA A 136 4.72 -5.47 2.25
N LEU A 137 4.59 -6.04 3.46
CA LEU A 137 4.35 -7.48 3.62
C LEU A 137 2.99 -7.90 3.08
N LEU A 138 1.95 -7.08 3.30
CA LEU A 138 0.62 -7.29 2.73
C LEU A 138 0.70 -7.33 1.19
N SER A 139 1.39 -6.34 0.59
CA SER A 139 1.59 -6.24 -0.86
C SER A 139 2.37 -7.44 -1.41
N ALA A 140 3.46 -7.85 -0.75
CA ALA A 140 4.25 -9.01 -1.14
C ALA A 140 3.41 -10.31 -1.10
N PHE A 141 2.60 -10.49 -0.05
CA PHE A 141 1.68 -11.62 0.05
C PHE A 141 0.65 -11.64 -1.10
N ARG A 142 0.11 -10.47 -1.49
CA ARG A 142 -0.83 -10.37 -2.62
C ARG A 142 -0.20 -10.75 -3.95
N ILE A 143 1.02 -10.29 -4.22
CA ILE A 143 1.74 -10.62 -5.45
C ILE A 143 1.97 -12.15 -5.53
N LEU A 144 2.40 -12.77 -4.43
CA LEU A 144 2.59 -14.22 -4.36
C LEU A 144 1.27 -14.98 -4.54
N GLN A 145 0.18 -14.52 -3.92
CA GLN A 145 -1.15 -15.08 -4.12
C GLN A 145 -1.59 -15.02 -5.59
N HIS A 146 -1.32 -13.89 -6.26
CA HIS A 146 -1.69 -13.71 -7.66
C HIS A 146 -0.84 -14.60 -8.59
N CYS A 147 0.47 -14.71 -8.35
CA CYS A 147 1.34 -15.65 -9.06
C CYS A 147 0.89 -17.11 -8.89
N TRP A 148 0.50 -17.51 -7.68
CA TRP A 148 0.05 -18.88 -7.41
C TRP A 148 -1.26 -19.21 -8.14
N LEU A 149 -2.22 -18.28 -8.14
CA LEU A 149 -3.48 -18.44 -8.88
C LEU A 149 -3.26 -18.50 -10.40
N ALA A 150 -2.38 -17.64 -10.93
CA ALA A 150 -2.02 -17.62 -12.35
C ALA A 150 -1.37 -18.93 -12.80
N TRP A 151 -0.58 -19.58 -11.94
CA TRP A 151 0.03 -20.88 -12.24
C TRP A 151 -0.97 -22.04 -12.18
N ARG A 152 -1.97 -21.96 -11.29
CA ARG A 152 -2.98 -23.02 -11.10
C ARG A 152 -4.11 -23.00 -12.12
N PHE A 153 -4.42 -21.83 -12.70
CA PHE A 153 -5.41 -21.67 -13.76
C PHE A 153 -4.81 -20.89 -14.93
N PRO A 154 -4.04 -21.53 -15.82
CA PRO A 154 -3.63 -20.91 -17.06
C PRO A 154 -4.90 -20.55 -17.85
N ARG A 155 -5.04 -19.29 -18.27
CA ARG A 155 -6.12 -18.83 -19.16
C ARG A 155 -6.07 -19.62 -20.48
N THR A 156 -6.80 -20.71 -20.59
CA THR A 156 -7.05 -21.43 -21.86
C THR A 156 -8.54 -21.58 -22.17
N SER A 157 -9.44 -20.84 -21.51
CA SER A 157 -10.89 -21.04 -21.70
C SER A 157 -11.76 -19.78 -21.83
N LEU A 158 -11.21 -18.57 -21.99
CA LEU A 158 -12.01 -17.34 -22.12
C LEU A 158 -12.00 -16.71 -23.53
N GLU A 159 -11.49 -17.39 -24.55
CA GLU A 159 -11.60 -16.97 -25.96
C GLU A 159 -12.66 -17.75 -26.76
N GLY A 160 -13.41 -18.65 -26.13
CA GLY A 160 -14.35 -19.56 -26.82
C GLY A 160 -15.84 -19.33 -26.57
N GLY A 161 -16.27 -18.18 -26.05
CA GLY A 161 -17.65 -18.03 -25.53
C GLY A 161 -18.23 -16.62 -25.53
N ALA A 162 -17.94 -15.83 -26.56
CA ALA A 162 -18.70 -14.62 -26.88
C ALA A 162 -18.92 -14.55 -28.40
N LEU A 163 -19.83 -15.41 -28.87
CA LEU A 163 -20.74 -15.09 -29.97
C LEU A 163 -22.06 -14.63 -29.35
#